data_AF-A0A946EAD8-F1
#
_entry.id   AF-A0A946EAD8-F1
#
_cell.length_a   1.000
_cell.length_b   1.000
_cell.length_c   1.000
_cell.angle_alpha   90.00
_cell.angle_beta   90.00
_cell.angle_gamma   90.00
#
_symmetry.space_group_name_H-M   'P 1'
#
loop_
_entity.id
_entity.type
_entity.pdbx_description
1 polymer ?
#
loop_
_entity_poly.entity_id
_entity_poly.type
_entity_poly.pdbx_seq_one_letter_code
_entity_poly.pdbx_strand_id
1 'polypeptide(L)'
;MNLPTTIRISGDYHIWHDLYLNAEAFFAVQFKKDANKIHNISKYAITPRYDYKWAGIAVPVSYGQLSGMRVGTGLRAGPFMFGTSDLSLLFKKGKINGLDMYLGVHAGVPFNKIKDRDGDKVSDKVEKKYRKALRKETGNKKEEGCVDVPGVWEFKGCPDTDNDHIPDSEDDCPFEAGPEKFNGCPDTDEDGIMDKLDSCVTVPGIEEFSGCPDTDGDHIKDSEDDCPETAGLPEFNGCPDRDKDGVKDSDDACPDNPGPIENMGCPDRDKDGIFDYLDECPDKAGPEENHGCPWPDTDGDGLLDKDDGCPNNPGPKENNGCPYTDTDGDGVLDKDDECVNTPGPIENNGCPV
;
A
#
# COMPACT_ATOMS: atom_id res chain seq x y z
N MET A 1 -60.93 -59.56 1.94
CA MET A 1 -59.80 -60.53 1.94
C MET A 1 -58.56 -59.74 2.34
N ASN A 2 -57.83 -60.15 3.38
CA ASN A 2 -56.58 -59.48 3.74
C ASN A 2 -55.44 -60.35 3.20
N LEU A 3 -54.60 -59.78 2.34
CA LEU A 3 -53.36 -60.40 1.89
C LEU A 3 -52.34 -60.38 3.05
N PRO A 4 -51.41 -61.35 3.14
CA PRO A 4 -50.34 -61.31 4.13
C PRO A 4 -49.44 -60.09 3.89
N THR A 5 -49.33 -59.21 4.89
CA THR A 5 -48.49 -58.00 4.84
C THR A 5 -47.26 -58.15 5.73
N THR A 6 -46.10 -57.73 5.23
CA THR A 6 -44.82 -57.83 5.93
C THR A 6 -44.01 -56.57 5.77
N ILE A 7 -43.34 -56.15 6.84
CA ILE A 7 -42.37 -55.05 6.84
C ILE A 7 -40.98 -55.66 6.91
N ARG A 8 -40.09 -55.30 5.98
CA ARG A 8 -38.69 -55.72 5.95
C ARG A 8 -37.81 -54.51 6.21
N ILE A 9 -36.96 -54.59 7.24
CA ILE A 9 -35.96 -53.59 7.59
C ILE A 9 -34.60 -54.26 7.46
N SER A 10 -33.68 -53.68 6.69
CA SER A 10 -32.33 -54.20 6.53
C SER A 10 -31.31 -53.08 6.66
N GLY A 11 -30.29 -53.29 7.49
CA GLY A 11 -29.14 -52.40 7.65
C GLY A 11 -27.85 -53.12 7.31
N ASP A 12 -26.88 -52.39 6.79
CA ASP A 12 -25.64 -52.96 6.31
C ASP A 12 -24.45 -52.14 6.80
N TYR A 13 -23.48 -52.80 7.42
CA TYR A 13 -22.39 -52.14 8.12
C TYR A 13 -21.04 -52.63 7.62
N HIS A 14 -20.16 -51.70 7.27
CA HIS A 14 -18.77 -51.96 6.89
C HIS A 14 -17.92 -52.04 8.16
N ILE A 15 -17.40 -53.23 8.47
CA ILE A 15 -16.64 -53.46 9.70
C ILE A 15 -15.16 -53.17 9.47
N TRP A 16 -14.54 -53.85 8.50
CA TRP A 16 -13.10 -53.79 8.27
C TRP A 16 -12.73 -54.39 6.91
N HIS A 17 -11.90 -53.69 6.11
CA HIS A 17 -11.52 -54.09 4.74
C HIS A 17 -12.72 -54.57 3.90
N ASP A 18 -12.77 -55.84 3.55
CA ASP A 18 -13.81 -56.44 2.72
C ASP A 18 -14.88 -57.16 3.58
N LEU A 19 -14.88 -56.97 4.90
CA LEU A 19 -15.84 -57.56 5.84
C LEU A 19 -17.01 -56.61 6.12
N TYR A 20 -18.22 -57.14 5.92
CA TYR A 20 -19.47 -56.44 6.17
C TYR A 20 -20.41 -57.29 7.00
N LEU A 21 -21.35 -56.64 7.68
CA LEU A 21 -22.39 -57.28 8.46
C LEU A 21 -23.74 -56.69 8.08
N ASN A 22 -24.61 -57.54 7.53
CA ASN A 22 -25.98 -57.18 7.26
C ASN A 22 -26.89 -57.68 8.41
N ALA A 23 -27.76 -56.81 8.90
CA ALA A 23 -28.79 -57.16 9.86
C ALA A 23 -30.16 -56.91 9.23
N GLU A 24 -31.03 -57.91 9.27
CA GLU A 24 -32.36 -57.89 8.66
C GLU A 24 -33.43 -58.30 9.67
N ALA A 25 -34.51 -57.52 9.72
CA ALA A 25 -35.69 -57.82 10.50
C ALA A 25 -36.92 -57.84 9.58
N PHE A 26 -37.65 -58.94 9.64
CA PHE A 26 -38.86 -59.19 8.86
C PHE A 26 -40.04 -59.34 9.83
N PHE A 27 -40.92 -58.35 9.86
CA PHE A 27 -42.08 -58.32 10.74
C PHE A 27 -43.34 -58.70 9.96
N ALA A 28 -43.98 -59.79 10.34
CA ALA A 28 -45.30 -60.12 9.82
C ALA A 28 -46.38 -59.31 10.54
N VAL A 29 -47.07 -58.44 9.80
CA VAL A 29 -48.11 -57.56 10.37
C VAL A 29 -49.44 -58.31 10.38
N GLN A 30 -49.99 -58.57 11.57
CA GLN A 30 -51.28 -59.26 11.74
C GLN A 30 -52.36 -58.31 12.26
N PHE A 31 -53.39 -58.06 11.44
CA PHE A 31 -54.50 -57.17 11.81
C PHE A 31 -55.66 -57.85 12.55
N LYS A 32 -55.82 -59.20 12.44
CA LYS A 32 -56.85 -59.99 13.17
C LYS A 32 -56.30 -61.39 13.53
N LYS A 33 -56.61 -61.89 14.74
CA LYS A 33 -56.28 -63.25 15.21
C LYS A 33 -57.32 -64.26 14.71
N ASP A 34 -57.15 -64.77 13.50
CA ASP A 34 -58.01 -65.77 12.88
C ASP A 34 -57.15 -66.97 12.45
N ALA A 35 -57.44 -68.16 12.98
CA ALA A 35 -56.60 -69.36 12.85
C ALA A 35 -56.62 -69.97 11.44
N ASN A 36 -57.63 -69.64 10.64
CA ASN A 36 -57.81 -70.18 9.28
C ASN A 36 -57.19 -69.30 8.20
N LYS A 37 -56.40 -68.27 8.56
CA LYS A 37 -55.76 -67.36 7.61
C LYS A 37 -54.27 -67.62 7.47
N ILE A 38 -53.80 -67.64 6.22
CA ILE A 38 -52.39 -67.73 5.87
C ILE A 38 -51.69 -66.44 6.33
N HIS A 39 -50.73 -66.56 7.24
CA HIS A 39 -49.91 -65.45 7.72
C HIS A 39 -48.42 -65.75 7.52
N ASN A 40 -47.64 -64.71 7.26
CA ASN A 40 -46.19 -64.81 7.31
C ASN A 40 -45.71 -64.88 8.77
N ILE A 41 -44.49 -65.34 8.99
CA ILE A 41 -43.87 -65.46 10.32
C ILE A 41 -42.75 -64.44 10.40
N SER A 42 -42.66 -63.75 11.55
CA SER A 42 -41.56 -62.81 11.78
C SER A 42 -40.22 -63.54 11.86
N LYS A 43 -39.22 -62.99 11.18
CA LYS A 43 -37.87 -63.56 11.09
C LYS A 43 -36.84 -62.46 11.30
N TYR A 44 -35.71 -62.82 11.88
CA TYR A 44 -34.56 -61.94 12.04
C TYR A 44 -33.34 -62.65 11.45
N ALA A 45 -32.47 -61.93 10.76
CA ALA A 45 -31.26 -62.49 10.19
C ALA A 45 -30.07 -61.57 10.41
N ILE A 46 -28.92 -62.18 10.70
CA ILE A 46 -27.62 -61.52 10.74
C ILE A 46 -26.74 -62.26 9.74
N THR A 47 -26.18 -61.53 8.78
CA THR A 47 -25.41 -62.08 7.68
C THR A 47 -24.05 -61.40 7.64
N PRO A 48 -23.05 -61.95 8.36
CA PRO A 48 -21.65 -61.63 8.08
C PRO A 48 -21.32 -62.01 6.64
N ARG A 49 -20.65 -61.10 5.92
CA ARG A 49 -20.16 -61.35 4.57
C ARG A 49 -18.75 -60.80 4.39
N TYR A 50 -17.92 -61.57 3.70
CA TYR A 50 -16.64 -61.11 3.19
C TYR A 50 -16.78 -60.95 1.68
N ASP A 51 -16.54 -59.75 1.17
CA ASP A 51 -16.87 -59.35 -0.18
C ASP A 51 -15.68 -58.63 -0.83
N TYR A 52 -14.87 -59.39 -1.58
CA TYR A 52 -13.71 -58.87 -2.30
C TYR A 52 -14.05 -58.70 -3.78
N LYS A 53 -13.58 -57.62 -4.43
CA LYS A 53 -13.74 -57.25 -5.86
C LYS A 53 -14.64 -58.15 -6.75
N TRP A 54 -14.27 -59.42 -6.97
CA TRP A 54 -15.02 -60.38 -7.79
C TRP A 54 -15.54 -61.63 -7.06
N ALA A 55 -15.26 -61.84 -5.77
CA ALA A 55 -15.68 -63.02 -5.02
C ALA A 55 -16.13 -62.66 -3.61
N GLY A 56 -17.22 -63.27 -3.15
CA GLY A 56 -17.71 -63.06 -1.79
C GLY A 56 -18.28 -64.32 -1.16
N ILE A 57 -18.27 -64.37 0.17
CA ILE A 57 -18.90 -65.40 0.97
C ILE A 57 -19.77 -64.74 2.03
N ALA A 58 -20.99 -65.24 2.22
CA ALA A 58 -21.95 -64.75 3.18
C ALA A 58 -22.47 -65.93 4.03
N VAL A 59 -22.59 -65.73 5.34
CA VAL A 59 -23.11 -66.76 6.25
C VAL A 59 -24.36 -66.21 6.93
N PRO A 60 -25.55 -66.34 6.31
CA PRO A 60 -26.79 -65.85 6.90
C PRO A 60 -27.21 -66.73 8.08
N VAL A 61 -27.25 -66.14 9.27
CA VAL A 61 -27.82 -66.75 10.49
C VAL A 61 -29.19 -66.14 10.71
N SER A 62 -30.24 -66.93 10.54
CA SER A 62 -31.63 -66.45 10.70
C SER A 62 -32.37 -67.19 11.81
N TYR A 63 -33.26 -66.48 12.49
CA TYR A 63 -34.13 -67.02 13.53
C TYR A 63 -35.58 -66.67 13.20
N GLY A 64 -36.43 -67.70 13.12
CA GLY A 64 -37.87 -67.57 12.93
C GLY A 64 -38.65 -68.19 14.08
N GLN A 65 -39.76 -67.57 14.48
CA GLN A 65 -40.55 -67.99 15.65
C GLN A 65 -41.02 -69.46 15.61
N LEU A 66 -41.25 -70.02 14.41
CA LEU A 66 -41.67 -71.41 14.22
C LEU A 66 -40.53 -72.32 13.74
N SER A 67 -39.62 -71.79 12.93
CA SER A 67 -38.57 -72.56 12.25
C SER A 67 -37.30 -72.74 13.08
N GLY A 68 -37.17 -72.05 14.21
CA GLY A 68 -35.94 -72.01 14.99
C GLY A 68 -34.81 -71.28 14.27
N MET A 69 -33.57 -71.55 14.71
CA MET A 69 -32.35 -71.00 14.13
C MET A 69 -31.93 -71.78 12.88
N ARG A 70 -31.56 -71.06 11.83
CA ARG A 70 -31.03 -71.58 10.57
C ARG A 70 -29.72 -70.89 10.25
N VAL A 71 -28.78 -71.65 9.74
CA VAL A 71 -27.49 -71.14 9.26
C VAL A 71 -27.38 -71.52 7.81
N GLY A 72 -27.28 -70.53 6.93
CA GLY A 72 -27.10 -70.73 5.50
C GLY A 72 -25.68 -70.41 5.05
N THR A 73 -25.46 -70.48 3.74
CA THR A 73 -24.23 -70.03 3.08
C THR A 73 -24.57 -69.45 1.72
N GLY A 74 -23.90 -68.37 1.36
CA GLY A 74 -23.99 -67.73 0.05
C GLY A 74 -22.59 -67.49 -0.50
N LEU A 75 -22.41 -67.75 -1.78
CA LEU A 75 -21.20 -67.44 -2.53
C LEU A 75 -21.56 -66.45 -3.62
N ARG A 76 -20.70 -65.44 -3.80
CA ARG A 76 -20.77 -64.48 -4.90
C ARG A 76 -19.57 -64.71 -5.80
N ALA A 77 -19.82 -64.91 -7.09
CA ALA A 77 -18.80 -64.93 -8.14
C ALA A 77 -19.19 -63.88 -9.20
N GLY A 78 -18.49 -62.76 -9.15
CA GLY A 78 -18.76 -61.57 -9.96
C GLY A 78 -20.20 -61.09 -9.76
N PRO A 79 -20.98 -60.97 -10.85
CA PRO A 79 -22.38 -60.55 -10.75
C PRO A 79 -23.30 -61.65 -10.26
N PHE A 80 -22.87 -62.91 -10.14
CA PHE A 80 -23.76 -64.00 -9.74
C PHE A 80 -23.61 -64.35 -8.27
N MET A 81 -24.72 -64.60 -7.61
CA MET A 81 -24.79 -65.08 -6.24
C MET A 81 -25.56 -66.39 -6.23
N PHE A 82 -25.07 -67.37 -5.47
CA PHE A 82 -25.75 -68.63 -5.25
C PHE A 82 -25.60 -69.06 -3.80
N GLY A 83 -26.62 -69.67 -3.23
CA GLY A 83 -26.56 -70.08 -1.84
C GLY A 83 -27.77 -70.87 -1.37
N THR A 84 -27.77 -71.15 -0.07
CA THR A 84 -28.86 -71.77 0.65
C THR A 84 -29.08 -71.02 1.95
N SER A 85 -30.33 -70.86 2.38
CA SER A 85 -30.65 -70.23 3.68
C SER A 85 -30.61 -71.23 4.83
N ASP A 86 -30.44 -72.53 4.55
CA ASP A 86 -30.41 -73.59 5.54
C ASP A 86 -29.44 -74.74 5.17
N LEU A 87 -28.23 -74.66 5.72
CA LEU A 87 -27.16 -75.65 5.57
C LEU A 87 -27.44 -76.94 6.37
N SER A 88 -28.43 -76.94 7.29
CA SER A 88 -28.75 -78.14 8.07
C SER A 88 -29.17 -79.33 7.20
N LEU A 89 -29.63 -79.06 5.97
CA LEU A 89 -29.94 -80.06 4.94
C LEU A 89 -28.73 -80.94 4.57
N LEU A 90 -27.50 -80.42 4.64
CA LEU A 90 -26.29 -81.19 4.30
C LEU A 90 -25.86 -82.18 5.39
N PHE A 91 -26.33 -81.99 6.63
CA PHE A 91 -25.88 -82.77 7.79
C PHE A 91 -26.98 -83.61 8.45
N LYS A 92 -28.23 -83.54 7.96
CA LYS A 92 -29.38 -84.25 8.54
C LYS A 92 -29.46 -85.71 8.07
N LYS A 93 -29.32 -86.67 8.99
CA LYS A 93 -29.37 -88.13 8.72
C LYS A 93 -30.79 -88.74 8.66
N GLY A 94 -31.83 -87.98 8.29
CA GLY A 94 -33.24 -88.41 8.34
C GLY A 94 -34.07 -87.99 7.12
N LYS A 95 -35.41 -88.05 7.21
CA LYS A 95 -36.31 -87.61 6.13
C LYS A 95 -36.09 -86.11 5.84
N ILE A 96 -35.72 -85.81 4.61
CA ILE A 96 -35.57 -84.44 4.07
C ILE A 96 -36.92 -84.04 3.49
N ASN A 97 -37.51 -82.96 4.01
CA ASN A 97 -38.86 -82.53 3.63
C ASN A 97 -38.86 -81.37 2.62
N GLY A 98 -37.68 -80.94 2.12
CA GLY A 98 -37.55 -79.89 1.12
C GLY A 98 -36.09 -79.53 0.81
N LEU A 99 -35.86 -78.88 -0.33
CA LEU A 99 -34.58 -78.32 -0.77
C LEU A 99 -34.71 -76.80 -0.84
N ASP A 100 -33.70 -76.07 -0.34
CA ASP A 100 -33.65 -74.61 -0.38
C ASP A 100 -32.36 -74.12 -1.06
N MET A 101 -32.51 -73.44 -2.20
CA MET A 101 -31.43 -72.84 -2.97
C MET A 101 -31.91 -71.52 -3.55
N TYR A 102 -31.04 -70.50 -3.55
CA TYR A 102 -31.29 -69.22 -4.18
C TYR A 102 -30.18 -68.86 -5.16
N LEU A 103 -30.58 -68.17 -6.22
CA LEU A 103 -29.70 -67.57 -7.23
C LEU A 103 -30.05 -66.08 -7.32
N GLY A 104 -29.04 -65.22 -7.41
CA GLY A 104 -29.21 -63.77 -7.48
C GLY A 104 -28.20 -63.13 -8.42
N VAL A 105 -28.51 -61.92 -8.88
CA VAL A 105 -27.60 -61.07 -9.65
C VAL A 105 -27.28 -59.82 -8.83
N HIS A 106 -25.98 -59.54 -8.66
CA HIS A 106 -25.44 -58.34 -8.05
C HIS A 106 -24.91 -57.39 -9.14
N ALA A 107 -25.48 -56.19 -9.23
CA ALA A 107 -25.02 -55.13 -10.12
C ALA A 107 -24.68 -53.89 -9.29
N GLY A 108 -23.39 -53.53 -9.25
CA GLY A 108 -22.89 -52.32 -8.59
C GLY A 108 -22.28 -51.35 -9.60
N VAL A 109 -22.46 -50.04 -9.37
CA VAL A 109 -21.78 -48.98 -10.15
C VAL A 109 -20.48 -48.62 -9.42
N PRO A 110 -19.29 -48.97 -9.94
CA PRO A 110 -18.04 -48.61 -9.28
C PRO A 110 -17.77 -47.10 -9.41
N PHE A 111 -17.40 -46.47 -8.30
CA PHE A 111 -16.89 -45.09 -8.29
C PHE A 111 -15.36 -45.13 -8.29
N ASN A 112 -14.74 -44.38 -9.20
CA ASN A 112 -13.28 -44.22 -9.25
C ASN A 112 -12.84 -43.08 -8.33
N LYS A 113 -11.74 -43.28 -7.60
CA LYS A 113 -11.09 -42.21 -6.83
C LYS A 113 -10.55 -41.14 -7.80
N ILE A 114 -10.85 -39.87 -7.54
CA ILE A 114 -10.28 -38.73 -8.28
C ILE A 114 -8.80 -38.65 -7.92
N LYS A 115 -7.95 -38.44 -8.94
CA LYS A 115 -6.51 -38.20 -8.75
C LYS A 115 -6.30 -36.71 -8.48
N ASP A 116 -5.51 -36.46 -7.45
CA ASP A 116 -5.09 -35.17 -6.93
C ASP A 116 -3.69 -35.45 -6.35
N ARG A 117 -2.66 -34.98 -7.05
CA ARG A 117 -1.26 -35.37 -6.82
C ARG A 117 -0.58 -34.48 -5.79
N ASP A 118 -0.85 -33.18 -5.81
CA ASP A 118 -0.30 -32.15 -4.92
C ASP A 118 -1.19 -31.92 -3.68
N GLY A 119 -2.44 -32.42 -3.68
CA GLY A 119 -3.32 -32.39 -2.52
C GLY A 119 -4.02 -31.06 -2.31
N ASP A 120 -4.10 -30.22 -3.33
CA ASP A 120 -4.69 -28.87 -3.28
C ASP A 120 -6.22 -28.87 -3.44
N LYS A 121 -6.83 -30.06 -3.57
CA LYS A 121 -8.27 -30.30 -3.78
C LYS A 121 -8.75 -29.91 -5.19
N VAL A 122 -7.86 -29.54 -6.08
CA VAL A 122 -8.05 -29.56 -7.52
C VAL A 122 -7.65 -30.94 -8.03
N SER A 123 -8.34 -31.43 -9.05
CA SER A 123 -7.96 -32.72 -9.63
C SER A 123 -6.96 -32.49 -10.75
N ASP A 124 -5.98 -33.39 -10.94
CA ASP A 124 -5.00 -33.30 -12.04
C ASP A 124 -5.69 -33.13 -13.41
N LYS A 125 -6.91 -33.66 -13.56
CA LYS A 125 -7.70 -33.57 -14.79
C LYS A 125 -8.21 -32.14 -15.04
N VAL A 126 -8.58 -31.42 -13.99
CA VAL A 126 -9.03 -30.02 -14.03
C VAL A 126 -7.85 -29.13 -14.37
N GLU A 127 -6.72 -29.23 -13.66
CA GLU A 127 -5.50 -28.47 -13.96
C GLU A 127 -5.05 -28.67 -15.41
N LYS A 128 -4.88 -29.94 -15.84
CA LYS A 128 -4.43 -30.27 -17.21
C LYS A 128 -5.39 -29.75 -18.27
N LYS A 129 -6.70 -29.76 -18.01
CA LYS A 129 -7.71 -29.25 -18.94
C LYS A 129 -7.63 -27.72 -19.04
N TYR A 130 -7.49 -27.05 -17.91
CA TYR A 130 -7.37 -25.60 -17.83
C TYR A 130 -6.11 -25.12 -18.57
N ARG A 131 -4.95 -25.71 -18.27
CA ARG A 131 -3.68 -25.38 -18.94
C ARG A 131 -3.69 -25.66 -20.44
N LYS A 132 -4.33 -26.75 -20.87
CA LYS A 132 -4.49 -27.04 -22.31
C LYS A 132 -5.36 -26.00 -23.02
N ALA A 133 -6.36 -25.43 -22.33
CA ALA A 133 -7.16 -24.33 -22.87
C ALA A 133 -6.33 -23.05 -22.94
N LEU A 134 -5.62 -22.71 -21.86
CA LEU A 134 -4.82 -21.49 -21.74
C LEU A 134 -3.65 -21.46 -22.75
N ARG A 135 -2.89 -22.56 -22.87
CA ARG A 135 -1.85 -22.72 -23.91
C ARG A 135 -2.39 -22.55 -25.34
N LYS A 136 -3.66 -22.87 -25.60
CA LYS A 136 -4.27 -22.70 -26.93
C LYS A 136 -4.59 -21.22 -27.20
N GLU A 137 -4.82 -20.43 -26.16
CA GLU A 137 -5.11 -19.00 -26.22
C GLU A 137 -3.82 -18.16 -26.22
N THR A 138 -2.89 -18.43 -25.30
CA THR A 138 -1.65 -17.65 -25.10
C THR A 138 -0.48 -18.11 -25.97
N GLY A 139 -0.48 -19.37 -26.43
CA GLY A 139 0.66 -19.97 -27.14
C GLY A 139 1.90 -20.19 -26.27
N ASN A 140 1.85 -19.84 -24.98
CA ASN A 140 2.99 -19.89 -24.07
C ASN A 140 3.19 -21.31 -23.50
N LYS A 141 4.45 -21.75 -23.37
CA LYS A 141 4.82 -23.12 -22.93
C LYS A 141 5.24 -23.19 -21.46
N LYS A 142 5.40 -22.06 -20.78
CA LYS A 142 5.91 -21.98 -19.39
C LYS A 142 4.94 -22.59 -18.35
N GLU A 143 3.69 -22.86 -18.75
CA GLU A 143 2.58 -23.21 -17.86
C GLU A 143 2.40 -24.72 -17.57
N GLU A 144 3.33 -25.60 -17.98
CA GLU A 144 3.15 -27.06 -17.84
C GLU A 144 3.42 -27.61 -16.42
N GLY A 145 3.83 -26.77 -15.47
CA GLY A 145 4.44 -27.17 -14.18
C GLY A 145 3.55 -27.21 -12.93
N CYS A 146 2.30 -26.72 -12.95
CA CYS A 146 1.54 -26.56 -11.69
C CYS A 146 1.10 -27.87 -11.02
N VAL A 147 1.02 -28.99 -11.75
CA VAL A 147 0.41 -30.25 -11.28
C VAL A 147 1.20 -30.93 -10.13
N ASP A 148 2.36 -30.40 -9.76
CA ASP A 148 3.22 -30.92 -8.69
C ASP A 148 3.34 -29.93 -7.51
N VAL A 149 2.77 -28.73 -7.62
CA VAL A 149 2.89 -27.65 -6.62
C VAL A 149 1.49 -27.27 -6.15
N PRO A 150 1.18 -27.39 -4.84
CA PRO A 150 -0.15 -27.06 -4.34
C PRO A 150 -0.51 -25.61 -4.65
N GLY A 151 -1.67 -25.41 -5.28
CA GLY A 151 -2.13 -24.09 -5.67
C GLY A 151 -3.46 -23.69 -5.07
N VAL A 152 -3.96 -22.53 -5.52
CA VAL A 152 -5.26 -22.02 -5.13
C VAL A 152 -6.32 -22.33 -6.17
N TRP A 153 -7.58 -22.46 -5.71
CA TRP A 153 -8.71 -22.78 -6.60
C TRP A 153 -8.97 -21.68 -7.64
N GLU A 154 -8.64 -20.44 -7.30
CA GLU A 154 -8.72 -19.27 -8.19
C GLU A 154 -7.98 -19.54 -9.50
N PHE A 155 -6.71 -19.95 -9.40
CA PHE A 155 -5.85 -20.30 -10.53
C PHE A 155 -5.89 -21.79 -10.92
N LYS A 156 -6.96 -22.50 -10.52
CA LYS A 156 -7.19 -23.92 -10.84
C LYS A 156 -5.99 -24.81 -10.49
N GLY A 157 -5.41 -24.56 -9.31
CA GLY A 157 -4.32 -25.35 -8.74
C GLY A 157 -2.93 -24.89 -9.12
N CYS A 158 -2.78 -23.66 -9.64
CA CYS A 158 -1.47 -23.02 -9.70
C CYS A 158 -1.22 -22.23 -8.41
N PRO A 159 0.04 -22.18 -7.95
CA PRO A 159 0.44 -21.42 -6.77
C PRO A 159 0.37 -19.91 -7.04
N ASP A 160 0.13 -19.20 -5.95
CA ASP A 160 0.19 -17.75 -5.77
C ASP A 160 0.76 -17.59 -4.36
N THR A 161 2.05 -17.31 -4.28
CA THR A 161 2.85 -17.48 -3.06
C THR A 161 2.71 -16.29 -2.12
N ASP A 162 2.60 -15.07 -2.65
CA ASP A 162 2.43 -13.84 -1.86
C ASP A 162 0.98 -13.34 -1.79
N ASN A 163 0.05 -13.97 -2.52
CA ASN A 163 -1.39 -13.69 -2.54
C ASN A 163 -1.74 -12.33 -3.12
N ASP A 164 -1.00 -11.87 -4.11
CA ASP A 164 -1.28 -10.64 -4.86
C ASP A 164 -2.33 -10.83 -5.97
N HIS A 165 -2.86 -12.05 -6.11
CA HIS A 165 -3.79 -12.52 -7.16
C HIS A 165 -3.16 -12.65 -8.55
N ILE A 166 -1.83 -12.81 -8.62
CA ILE A 166 -1.09 -13.12 -9.83
C ILE A 166 -0.43 -14.49 -9.58
N PRO A 167 -0.66 -15.49 -10.45
CA PRO A 167 -0.04 -16.80 -10.24
C PRO A 167 1.47 -16.70 -10.42
N ASP A 168 2.27 -17.40 -9.61
CA ASP A 168 3.76 -17.37 -9.60
C ASP A 168 4.43 -17.54 -10.98
N SER A 169 3.71 -18.12 -11.95
CA SER A 169 4.20 -18.31 -13.31
C SER A 169 4.14 -17.05 -14.20
N GLU A 170 3.26 -16.11 -13.84
CA GLU A 170 3.00 -14.83 -14.51
C GLU A 170 3.51 -13.65 -13.68
N ASP A 171 3.89 -13.91 -12.42
CA ASP A 171 4.50 -12.96 -11.50
C ASP A 171 6.04 -12.87 -11.70
N ASP A 172 6.54 -11.65 -11.88
CA ASP A 172 7.97 -11.33 -11.98
C ASP A 172 8.65 -11.28 -10.60
N CYS A 173 7.86 -11.15 -9.53
CA CYS A 173 8.26 -11.11 -8.11
C CYS A 173 7.42 -12.07 -7.21
N PRO A 174 7.49 -13.41 -7.40
CA PRO A 174 6.60 -14.40 -6.75
C PRO A 174 6.59 -14.50 -5.22
N PHE A 175 7.31 -13.64 -4.52
CA PHE A 175 7.43 -13.66 -3.05
C PHE A 175 7.15 -12.29 -2.44
N GLU A 176 6.85 -11.28 -3.26
CA GLU A 176 6.68 -9.88 -2.88
C GLU A 176 5.46 -9.33 -3.62
N ALA A 177 4.34 -9.26 -2.91
CA ALA A 177 3.06 -8.89 -3.51
C ALA A 177 3.12 -7.52 -4.20
N GLY A 178 2.61 -7.45 -5.44
CA GLY A 178 2.59 -6.23 -6.22
C GLY A 178 1.39 -6.10 -7.14
N PRO A 179 1.19 -4.92 -7.76
CA PRO A 179 0.10 -4.73 -8.69
C PRO A 179 0.36 -5.38 -10.06
N GLU A 180 -0.72 -5.70 -10.77
CA GLU A 180 -0.68 -6.22 -12.15
C GLU A 180 0.08 -5.28 -13.12
N LYS A 181 0.09 -3.97 -12.85
CA LYS A 181 0.84 -2.97 -13.64
C LYS A 181 2.33 -3.31 -13.75
N PHE A 182 2.90 -3.96 -12.73
CA PHE A 182 4.30 -4.37 -12.66
C PHE A 182 4.49 -5.88 -12.65
N ASN A 183 3.52 -6.64 -13.20
CA ASN A 183 3.53 -8.11 -13.21
C ASN A 183 3.79 -8.71 -11.82
N GLY A 184 3.17 -8.16 -10.77
CA GLY A 184 3.31 -8.67 -9.40
C GLY A 184 4.50 -8.14 -8.62
N CYS A 185 5.34 -7.27 -9.18
CA CYS A 185 6.39 -6.61 -8.41
C CYS A 185 5.90 -5.41 -7.60
N PRO A 186 6.41 -5.20 -6.38
CA PRO A 186 5.96 -4.14 -5.49
C PRO A 186 6.35 -2.74 -5.97
N ASP A 187 5.54 -1.77 -5.55
CA ASP A 187 5.70 -0.32 -5.68
C ASP A 187 5.20 0.26 -4.35
N THR A 188 6.13 0.43 -3.41
CA THR A 188 5.85 0.64 -1.98
C THR A 188 5.29 2.04 -1.70
N ASP A 189 5.66 3.05 -2.48
CA ASP A 189 5.21 4.42 -2.31
C ASP A 189 4.21 4.90 -3.38
N GLU A 190 3.88 4.02 -4.32
CA GLU A 190 2.85 4.21 -5.35
C GLU A 190 3.16 5.35 -6.33
N ASP A 191 4.44 5.72 -6.51
CA ASP A 191 4.87 6.76 -7.44
C ASP A 191 4.87 6.29 -8.91
N GLY A 192 4.73 4.98 -9.12
CA GLY A 192 4.68 4.34 -10.41
C GLY A 192 6.01 3.76 -10.89
N ILE A 193 7.04 3.73 -10.03
CA ILE A 193 8.35 3.12 -10.24
C ILE A 193 8.47 1.95 -9.27
N MET A 194 8.64 0.74 -9.80
CA MET A 194 8.77 -0.45 -8.95
C MET A 194 9.96 -0.35 -7.98
N ASP A 195 9.85 -0.92 -6.77
CA ASP A 195 10.87 -0.85 -5.70
C ASP A 195 12.29 -1.21 -6.17
N LYS A 196 12.39 -2.10 -7.16
CA LYS A 196 13.66 -2.54 -7.73
C LYS A 196 14.37 -1.47 -8.58
N LEU A 197 13.60 -0.56 -9.17
CA LEU A 197 14.07 0.55 -10.00
C LEU A 197 14.04 1.88 -9.25
N ASP A 198 13.45 1.89 -8.06
CA ASP A 198 13.32 3.05 -7.21
C ASP A 198 14.49 3.15 -6.21
N SER A 199 15.15 4.30 -6.20
CA SER A 199 16.22 4.66 -5.27
C SER A 199 15.70 5.13 -3.92
N CYS A 200 14.42 5.50 -3.85
CA CYS A 200 13.73 6.13 -2.74
C CYS A 200 12.45 5.42 -2.29
N VAL A 201 12.28 4.11 -2.58
CA VAL A 201 11.24 3.10 -2.20
C VAL A 201 10.05 3.51 -1.31
N THR A 202 10.26 4.32 -0.28
CA THR A 202 9.23 4.72 0.69
C THR A 202 8.75 6.17 0.54
N VAL A 203 9.31 6.95 -0.40
CA VAL A 203 9.06 8.38 -0.57
C VAL A 203 8.83 8.64 -2.05
N PRO A 204 7.59 8.97 -2.46
CA PRO A 204 7.24 9.10 -3.87
C PRO A 204 8.12 10.12 -4.59
N GLY A 205 8.55 9.80 -5.80
CA GLY A 205 9.36 10.69 -6.61
C GLY A 205 9.07 10.64 -8.10
N ILE A 206 10.09 11.00 -8.88
CA ILE A 206 9.99 11.12 -10.34
C ILE A 206 11.01 10.22 -11.04
N GLU A 207 10.68 9.82 -12.27
CA GLU A 207 11.54 8.95 -13.09
C GLU A 207 12.91 9.57 -13.36
N GLU A 208 13.00 10.90 -13.48
CA GLU A 208 14.25 11.65 -13.67
C GLU A 208 15.28 11.35 -12.55
N PHE A 209 14.80 11.16 -11.32
CA PHE A 209 15.63 10.87 -10.15
C PHE A 209 15.45 9.43 -9.65
N SER A 210 15.05 8.51 -10.53
CA SER A 210 14.86 7.09 -10.20
C SER A 210 13.97 6.90 -8.97
N GLY A 211 12.84 7.61 -8.90
CA GLY A 211 11.86 7.53 -7.81
C GLY A 211 12.17 8.37 -6.58
N CYS A 212 13.24 9.17 -6.60
CA CYS A 212 13.47 10.16 -5.55
C CYS A 212 12.71 11.48 -5.77
N PRO A 213 12.30 12.15 -4.68
CA PRO A 213 11.53 13.39 -4.75
C PRO A 213 12.37 14.60 -5.21
N ASP A 214 11.66 15.54 -5.83
CA ASP A 214 12.06 16.91 -6.17
C ASP A 214 10.83 17.77 -5.82
N THR A 215 10.82 18.28 -4.60
CA THR A 215 9.62 18.82 -3.95
C THR A 215 9.24 20.19 -4.53
N ASP A 216 10.21 20.99 -4.97
CA ASP A 216 9.99 22.33 -5.53
C ASP A 216 10.11 22.40 -7.06
N GLY A 217 10.58 21.34 -7.71
CA GLY A 217 10.60 21.19 -9.16
C GLY A 217 11.72 21.99 -9.83
N ASP A 218 12.84 22.22 -9.16
CA ASP A 218 13.98 22.96 -9.69
C ASP A 218 15.01 22.07 -10.44
N HIS A 219 14.70 20.77 -10.56
CA HIS A 219 15.55 19.73 -11.16
C HIS A 219 16.78 19.37 -10.33
N ILE A 220 16.71 19.54 -9.02
CA ILE A 220 17.67 19.01 -8.04
C ILE A 220 16.89 18.16 -7.06
N LYS A 221 17.24 16.87 -6.94
CA LYS A 221 16.53 15.99 -6.00
C LYS A 221 16.71 16.48 -4.56
N ASP A 222 15.69 16.30 -3.71
CA ASP A 222 15.67 16.82 -2.33
C ASP A 222 16.90 16.41 -1.50
N SER A 223 17.49 15.25 -1.78
CA SER A 223 18.69 14.77 -1.07
C SER A 223 19.99 15.50 -1.44
N GLU A 224 20.00 16.24 -2.55
CA GLU A 224 21.12 17.04 -3.06
C GLU A 224 20.79 18.54 -3.09
N ASP A 225 19.58 18.92 -2.66
CA ASP A 225 19.10 20.30 -2.57
C ASP A 225 19.28 20.86 -1.15
N ASP A 226 19.94 22.01 -1.03
CA ASP A 226 20.12 22.73 0.24
C ASP A 226 18.82 23.46 0.68
N CYS A 227 17.88 23.66 -0.24
CA CYS A 227 16.62 24.39 -0.10
C CYS A 227 15.41 23.64 -0.74
N PRO A 228 15.14 22.37 -0.38
CA PRO A 228 14.23 21.45 -1.10
C PRO A 228 12.75 21.88 -1.21
N GLU A 229 12.32 22.94 -0.53
CA GLU A 229 10.94 23.44 -0.60
C GLU A 229 10.84 24.75 -1.41
N THR A 230 11.94 25.28 -1.94
CA THR A 230 12.00 26.59 -2.59
C THR A 230 12.97 26.58 -3.77
N ALA A 231 12.37 26.47 -4.96
CA ALA A 231 13.11 26.30 -6.20
C ALA A 231 14.23 27.33 -6.36
N GLY A 232 15.43 26.85 -6.64
CA GLY A 232 16.61 27.68 -6.76
C GLY A 232 17.45 27.39 -7.99
N LEU A 233 18.72 27.77 -7.88
CA LEU A 233 19.68 27.65 -8.97
C LEU A 233 20.65 26.50 -8.68
N PRO A 234 21.06 25.71 -9.68
CA PRO A 234 22.10 24.69 -9.51
C PRO A 234 23.45 25.24 -9.04
N GLU A 235 23.75 26.51 -9.32
CA GLU A 235 24.96 27.19 -8.81
C GLU A 235 24.94 27.36 -7.29
N PHE A 236 23.74 27.37 -6.69
CA PHE A 236 23.51 27.52 -5.25
C PHE A 236 22.92 26.26 -4.62
N ASN A 237 23.15 25.08 -5.21
CA ASN A 237 22.62 23.78 -4.77
C ASN A 237 21.10 23.82 -4.50
N GLY A 238 20.33 24.48 -5.36
CA GLY A 238 18.86 24.55 -5.25
C GLY A 238 18.33 25.66 -4.35
N CYS A 239 19.20 26.51 -3.81
CA CYS A 239 18.75 27.72 -3.11
C CYS A 239 18.46 28.90 -4.05
N PRO A 240 17.47 29.75 -3.73
CA PRO A 240 17.12 30.91 -4.53
C PRO A 240 18.16 32.04 -4.42
N ASP A 241 18.21 32.84 -5.48
CA ASP A 241 18.86 34.14 -5.59
C ASP A 241 17.84 35.07 -6.28
N ARG A 242 17.05 35.76 -5.46
CA ARG A 242 15.83 36.43 -5.88
C ARG A 242 16.09 37.72 -6.65
N ASP A 243 17.16 38.44 -6.32
CA ASP A 243 17.54 39.69 -6.99
C ASP A 243 18.66 39.53 -8.04
N LYS A 244 19.27 38.33 -8.11
CA LYS A 244 20.21 37.89 -9.14
C LYS A 244 21.54 38.61 -9.08
N ASP A 245 21.99 38.94 -7.88
CA ASP A 245 23.26 39.61 -7.66
C ASP A 245 24.45 38.65 -7.49
N GLY A 246 24.17 37.34 -7.40
CA GLY A 246 25.16 36.28 -7.24
C GLY A 246 25.39 35.83 -5.80
N VAL A 247 24.62 36.35 -4.84
CA VAL A 247 24.57 35.88 -3.44
C VAL A 247 23.23 35.19 -3.21
N LYS A 248 23.24 33.94 -2.74
CA LYS A 248 21.99 33.23 -2.42
C LYS A 248 21.24 33.93 -1.29
N ASP A 249 19.91 33.88 -1.29
CA ASP A 249 19.03 34.59 -0.33
C ASP A 249 19.38 34.31 1.14
N SER A 250 19.93 33.13 1.46
CA SER A 250 20.33 32.77 2.83
C SER A 250 21.64 33.41 3.30
N ASP A 251 22.50 33.80 2.37
CA ASP A 251 23.77 34.49 2.61
C ASP A 251 23.70 35.99 2.28
N ASP A 252 22.60 36.43 1.65
CA ASP A 252 22.34 37.81 1.24
C ASP A 252 21.68 38.61 2.37
N ALA A 253 22.28 39.76 2.71
CA ALA A 253 21.75 40.69 3.70
C ALA A 253 20.61 41.56 3.14
N CYS A 254 20.49 41.66 1.82
CA CYS A 254 19.46 42.38 1.09
C CYS A 254 18.79 41.55 -0.03
N PRO A 255 18.12 40.40 0.27
CA PRO A 255 17.62 39.41 -0.72
C PRO A 255 16.62 39.88 -1.79
N ASP A 256 16.28 41.17 -1.83
CA ASP A 256 15.32 41.79 -2.74
C ASP A 256 15.94 42.96 -3.52
N ASN A 257 17.16 43.39 -3.18
CA ASN A 257 17.80 44.58 -3.75
C ASN A 257 19.26 44.25 -4.09
N PRO A 258 19.60 44.17 -5.39
CA PRO A 258 20.86 43.58 -5.81
C PRO A 258 22.04 44.45 -5.39
N GLY A 259 23.05 43.83 -4.82
CA GLY A 259 24.29 44.47 -4.39
C GLY A 259 25.53 43.71 -4.83
N PRO A 260 26.72 44.24 -4.52
CA PRO A 260 27.97 43.52 -4.77
C PRO A 260 28.19 42.44 -3.69
N ILE A 261 28.83 41.34 -4.09
CA ILE A 261 29.24 40.24 -3.21
C ILE A 261 30.09 40.76 -2.04
N GLU A 262 30.93 41.77 -2.27
CA GLU A 262 31.75 42.41 -1.23
C GLU A 262 30.92 43.02 -0.08
N ASN A 263 29.65 43.37 -0.35
CA ASN A 263 28.71 43.95 0.60
C ASN A 263 27.65 42.95 1.09
N MET A 264 27.89 41.65 0.94
CA MET A 264 26.90 40.61 1.28
C MET A 264 25.55 40.83 0.58
N GLY A 265 25.59 41.26 -0.69
CA GLY A 265 24.42 41.49 -1.52
C GLY A 265 23.67 42.81 -1.28
N CYS A 266 24.16 43.68 -0.38
CA CYS A 266 23.52 44.98 -0.16
C CYS A 266 24.04 46.12 -1.05
N PRO A 267 23.16 46.89 -1.71
CA PRO A 267 23.56 48.07 -2.46
C PRO A 267 24.01 49.21 -1.54
N ASP A 268 24.98 49.96 -2.04
CA ASP A 268 25.47 51.24 -1.51
C ASP A 268 25.62 52.16 -2.74
N ARG A 269 24.54 52.87 -3.06
CA ARG A 269 24.39 53.59 -4.33
C ARG A 269 25.31 54.81 -4.43
N ASP A 270 25.54 55.49 -3.33
CA ASP A 270 26.37 56.72 -3.29
C ASP A 270 27.79 56.51 -2.77
N LYS A 271 28.09 55.33 -2.22
CA LYS A 271 29.41 54.86 -1.81
C LYS A 271 29.97 55.60 -0.60
N ASP A 272 29.11 56.02 0.32
CA ASP A 272 29.52 56.63 1.58
C ASP A 272 29.87 55.60 2.67
N GLY A 273 29.58 54.32 2.43
CA GLY A 273 29.84 53.20 3.34
C GLY A 273 28.66 52.79 4.20
N ILE A 274 27.49 53.41 4.03
CA ILE A 274 26.22 53.06 4.68
C ILE A 274 25.34 52.42 3.60
N PHE A 275 24.86 51.20 3.86
CA PHE A 275 24.00 50.52 2.90
C PHE A 275 22.66 51.25 2.73
N ASP A 276 22.08 51.18 1.53
CA ASP A 276 20.85 51.88 1.15
C ASP A 276 19.67 51.68 2.14
N TYR A 277 19.58 50.51 2.77
CA TYR A 277 18.50 50.21 3.72
C TYR A 277 18.73 50.80 5.13
N LEU A 278 19.94 51.29 5.40
CA LEU A 278 20.35 52.01 6.61
C LEU A 278 20.55 53.51 6.37
N ASP A 279 20.58 53.94 5.11
CA ASP A 279 20.82 55.32 4.69
C ASP A 279 19.50 56.10 4.50
N GLU A 280 19.39 57.27 5.15
CA GLU A 280 18.25 58.20 4.96
C GLU A 280 18.30 58.94 3.62
N CYS A 281 19.48 59.01 2.99
CA CYS A 281 19.73 59.64 1.71
C CYS A 281 20.50 58.74 0.71
N PRO A 282 19.96 57.57 0.28
CA PRO A 282 20.68 56.55 -0.52
C PRO A 282 21.30 56.97 -1.86
N ASP A 283 21.05 58.19 -2.31
CA ASP A 283 21.55 58.73 -3.58
C ASP A 283 22.54 59.91 -3.36
N LYS A 284 22.90 60.23 -2.11
CA LYS A 284 23.72 61.40 -1.75
C LYS A 284 24.58 61.11 -0.53
N ALA A 285 25.87 60.91 -0.79
CA ALA A 285 26.83 60.58 0.24
C ALA A 285 26.80 61.53 1.45
N GLY A 286 26.75 60.95 2.65
CA GLY A 286 26.79 61.65 3.91
C GLY A 286 27.59 60.91 4.98
N PRO A 287 27.78 61.53 6.15
CA PRO A 287 28.43 60.88 7.27
C PRO A 287 27.46 59.96 8.04
N GLU A 288 28.00 58.92 8.68
CA GLU A 288 27.25 58.03 9.60
C GLU A 288 26.55 58.82 10.71
N GLU A 289 27.18 59.91 11.19
CA GLU A 289 26.61 60.77 12.23
C GLU A 289 25.32 61.49 11.79
N ASN A 290 25.04 61.56 10.48
CA ASN A 290 23.81 62.14 9.93
C ASN A 290 23.02 61.12 9.09
N HIS A 291 23.13 59.83 9.45
CA HIS A 291 22.38 58.75 8.81
C HIS A 291 22.53 58.71 7.29
N GLY A 292 23.75 58.98 6.78
CA GLY A 292 24.07 58.98 5.34
C GLY A 292 23.56 60.20 4.57
N CYS A 293 22.90 61.16 5.22
CA CYS A 293 22.54 62.42 4.59
C CYS A 293 23.66 63.46 4.67
N PRO A 294 23.93 64.25 3.61
CA PRO A 294 24.80 65.42 3.73
C PRO A 294 24.17 66.46 4.66
N TRP A 295 25.00 67.13 5.45
CA TRP A 295 24.53 68.25 6.27
C TRP A 295 24.07 69.42 5.38
N PRO A 296 22.91 70.03 5.66
CA PRO A 296 22.47 71.22 4.95
C PRO A 296 23.34 72.43 5.25
N ASP A 297 23.35 73.35 4.29
CA ASP A 297 23.83 74.74 4.40
C ASP A 297 22.67 75.60 3.87
N THR A 298 21.78 75.99 4.79
CA THR A 298 20.46 76.52 4.46
C THR A 298 20.53 77.93 3.85
N ASP A 299 21.54 78.73 4.22
CA ASP A 299 21.71 80.09 3.70
C ASP A 299 22.87 80.27 2.70
N GLY A 300 23.70 79.23 2.50
CA GLY A 300 24.72 79.18 1.47
C GLY A 300 25.97 80.00 1.78
N ASP A 301 26.25 80.30 3.04
CA ASP A 301 27.43 81.07 3.46
C ASP A 301 28.72 80.22 3.57
N GLY A 302 28.58 78.89 3.49
CA GLY A 302 29.66 77.92 3.51
C GLY A 302 30.05 77.42 4.91
N LEU A 303 29.31 77.73 5.97
CA LEU A 303 29.19 76.90 7.18
C LEU A 303 28.00 75.94 7.02
N LEU A 304 28.13 74.74 7.59
CA LEU A 304 27.01 73.80 7.65
C LEU A 304 26.09 74.20 8.81
N ASP A 305 24.78 73.95 8.70
CA ASP A 305 23.78 74.31 9.72
C ASP A 305 24.13 73.79 11.13
N LYS A 306 24.87 72.67 11.22
CA LYS A 306 25.33 72.09 12.49
C LYS A 306 26.44 72.90 13.18
N ASP A 307 27.20 73.67 12.40
CA ASP A 307 28.35 74.47 12.82
C ASP A 307 28.06 75.99 12.74
N ASP A 308 26.87 76.37 12.24
CA ASP A 308 26.43 77.75 12.04
C ASP A 308 25.59 78.28 13.23
N GLY A 309 25.99 79.43 13.77
CA GLY A 309 25.26 80.12 14.83
C GLY A 309 23.97 80.81 14.35
N CYS A 310 23.86 81.06 13.05
CA CYS A 310 22.72 81.70 12.40
C CYS A 310 22.28 80.97 11.11
N PRO A 311 21.77 79.72 11.17
CA PRO A 311 21.52 78.83 10.00
C PRO A 311 20.56 79.32 8.90
N ASN A 312 20.02 80.53 8.99
CA ASN A 312 19.10 81.08 8.00
C ASN A 312 19.51 82.49 7.54
N ASN A 313 20.64 83.02 8.00
CA ASN A 313 21.10 84.37 7.69
C ASN A 313 22.60 84.34 7.38
N PRO A 314 22.99 84.55 6.11
CA PRO A 314 24.36 84.28 5.70
C PRO A 314 25.33 85.24 6.39
N GLY A 315 26.42 84.69 6.91
CA GLY A 315 27.47 85.45 7.59
C GLY A 315 28.88 84.97 7.26
N PRO A 316 29.91 85.64 7.81
CA PRO A 316 31.29 85.21 7.65
C PRO A 316 31.66 84.12 8.67
N LYS A 317 32.61 83.25 8.30
CA LYS A 317 33.22 82.24 9.19
C LYS A 317 33.83 82.84 10.44
N GLU A 318 34.37 84.05 10.35
CA GLU A 318 34.91 84.78 11.50
C GLU A 318 33.86 85.11 12.57
N ASN A 319 32.56 85.10 12.21
CA ASN A 319 31.44 85.39 13.11
C ASN A 319 30.48 84.19 13.27
N ASN A 320 30.99 82.96 13.18
CA ASN A 320 30.20 81.72 13.30
C ASN A 320 28.95 81.71 12.40
N GLY A 321 29.06 82.21 11.16
CA GLY A 321 27.96 82.24 10.18
C GLY A 321 26.88 83.30 10.45
N CYS A 322 27.03 84.14 11.49
CA CYS A 322 26.08 85.23 11.75
C CYS A 322 26.44 86.51 10.99
N PRO A 323 25.47 87.24 10.40
CA PRO A 323 25.72 88.56 9.84
C PRO A 323 26.15 89.53 10.94
N TYR A 324 27.05 90.46 10.61
CA TYR A 324 27.38 91.54 11.52
C TYR A 324 26.19 92.49 11.66
N THR A 325 25.88 92.87 12.90
CA THR A 325 24.85 93.84 13.21
C THR A 325 25.37 95.27 13.05
N ASP A 326 24.43 96.19 12.84
CA ASP A 326 24.61 97.64 12.85
C ASP A 326 23.49 98.15 13.76
N THR A 327 23.81 98.29 15.06
CA THR A 327 22.83 98.49 16.12
C THR A 327 22.15 99.86 16.04
N ASP A 328 22.84 100.88 15.53
CA ASP A 328 22.33 102.25 15.44
C ASP A 328 22.01 102.73 14.02
N GLY A 329 22.35 101.93 13.00
CA GLY A 329 21.94 102.12 11.61
C GLY A 329 22.72 103.21 10.87
N ASP A 330 23.93 103.54 11.32
CA ASP A 330 24.77 104.60 10.74
C ASP A 330 25.60 104.15 9.51
N GLY A 331 25.63 102.85 9.23
CA GLY A 331 26.36 102.24 8.13
C GLY A 331 27.76 101.72 8.49
N VAL A 332 28.19 101.82 9.75
CA VAL A 332 29.36 101.17 10.34
C VAL A 332 28.89 99.93 11.10
N LEU A 333 29.44 98.75 10.79
CA LEU A 333 29.08 97.52 11.50
C LEU A 333 29.57 97.57 12.95
N ASP A 334 28.85 96.98 13.90
CA ASP A 334 29.18 96.97 15.34
C ASP A 334 30.62 96.47 15.63
N LYS A 335 31.20 95.65 14.74
CA LYS A 335 32.59 95.17 14.86
C LYS A 335 33.65 96.23 14.57
N ASP A 336 33.29 97.24 13.77
CA ASP A 336 34.13 98.34 13.31
C ASP A 336 33.69 99.69 13.93
N ASP A 337 32.65 99.70 14.77
CA ASP A 337 32.05 100.87 15.42
C ASP A 337 32.53 101.01 16.88
N GLU A 338 33.18 102.13 17.21
CA GLU A 338 33.62 102.47 18.57
C GLU A 338 32.46 102.94 19.47
N CYS A 339 31.32 103.32 18.88
CA CYS A 339 30.17 103.96 19.49
C CYS A 339 28.83 103.24 19.25
N VAL A 340 28.82 101.93 19.02
CA VAL A 340 27.72 100.92 18.83
C VAL A 340 26.24 101.33 19.01
N ASN A 341 25.89 102.22 19.96
CA ASN A 341 24.53 102.65 20.23
C ASN A 341 24.26 104.12 19.86
N THR A 342 25.11 104.80 19.10
CA THR A 342 25.03 106.24 18.82
C THR A 342 25.55 106.58 17.42
N PRO A 343 24.67 106.96 16.48
CA PRO A 343 25.05 107.12 15.07
C PRO A 343 26.18 108.13 14.84
N GLY A 344 27.15 107.75 14.01
CA GLY A 344 28.25 108.58 13.55
C GLY A 344 28.62 108.34 12.08
N PRO A 345 29.59 109.11 11.55
CA PRO A 345 30.10 108.90 10.20
C PRO A 345 31.23 107.85 10.15
N ILE A 346 31.40 107.19 9.01
CA ILE A 346 32.51 106.25 8.72
C ILE A 346 33.88 106.92 9.00
N GLU A 347 34.03 108.22 8.75
CA GLU A 347 35.28 108.96 9.00
C GLU A 347 35.69 109.01 10.48
N ASN A 348 34.76 108.73 11.41
CA ASN A 348 34.98 108.77 12.85
C ASN A 348 34.66 107.43 13.54
N ASN A 349 34.86 106.30 12.85
CA ASN A 349 34.64 104.95 13.38
C ASN A 349 33.25 104.78 14.05
N GLY A 350 32.20 105.37 13.47
CA GLY A 350 30.82 105.29 13.99
C GLY A 350 30.52 106.23 15.18
N CYS A 351 31.48 107.05 15.64
CA CYS A 351 31.24 107.98 16.74
C CYS A 351 30.75 109.37 16.30
N PRO A 352 29.90 110.07 17.10
CA PRO A 352 29.47 111.42 16.81
C PRO A 352 30.63 112.44 16.81
N VAL A 353 30.51 113.47 15.96
CA VAL A 353 31.51 114.53 15.74
C VAL A 353 31.38 115.68 16.72
#